data_AF-A0A919BG35-F1
#
_entry.id   AF-A0A919BG35-F1
#
_cell.length_a   1.000
_cell.length_b   1.000
_cell.length_c   1.000
_cell.angle_alpha   90.00
_cell.angle_beta   90.00
_cell.angle_gamma   90.00
#
_symmetry.space_group_name_H-M   'P 1'
#
loop_
_entity.id
_entity.type
_entity.pdbx_description
1 polymer ?
#
loop_
_entity_poly.entity_id
_entity_poly.type
_entity_poly.pdbx_seq_one_letter_code
_entity_poly.pdbx_strand_id
1 'polypeptide(L)'
;MTDNFLIDTFTCVWCGLTVHARAAGGQRRNHCPSCLHSRHVHDHVEGGPSTCGARMSPISIAVLRTGDWTVVHRCVRCDELTSSPVAEDDNRLILMRMAVRPLAQPPFPLEAFGDL
;
A
#
# COMPACT_ATOMS: atom_id res chain seq x y z
N MET A 1 -20.82 -14.32 27.85
CA MET A 1 -19.77 -14.82 26.95
C MET A 1 -18.84 -13.66 26.69
N THR A 2 -17.67 -13.66 27.31
CA THR A 2 -16.68 -12.59 27.18
C THR A 2 -16.10 -12.65 25.78
N ASP A 3 -16.52 -11.71 24.93
CA ASP A 3 -15.97 -11.52 23.60
C ASP A 3 -14.52 -11.01 23.77
N ASN A 4 -13.57 -11.92 23.65
CA ASN A 4 -12.16 -11.64 23.79
C ASN A 4 -11.72 -10.93 22.51
N PHE A 5 -11.94 -9.61 22.46
CA PHE A 5 -11.35 -8.71 21.47
C PHE A 5 -9.83 -8.71 21.66
N LEU A 6 -9.17 -9.78 21.19
CA LEU A 6 -7.73 -9.76 20.95
C LEU A 6 -7.47 -8.64 19.96
N ILE A 7 -6.83 -7.58 20.45
CA ILE A 7 -6.37 -6.48 19.61
C ILE A 7 -5.29 -7.07 18.70
N ASP A 8 -5.69 -7.47 17.50
CA ASP A 8 -4.76 -7.98 16.49
C ASP A 8 -3.91 -6.81 15.97
N THR A 9 -2.60 -6.92 16.14
CA THR A 9 -1.62 -5.89 15.76
C THR A 9 -0.45 -6.51 15.02
N PHE A 10 0.22 -5.71 14.20
CA PHE A 10 1.49 -6.09 13.59
C PHE A 10 2.51 -4.95 13.70
N THR A 11 3.78 -5.31 13.77
CA THR A 11 4.88 -4.34 13.68
C THR A 11 5.27 -4.15 12.22
N CYS A 12 5.31 -2.90 11.75
CA CYS A 12 5.71 -2.57 10.39
C CYS A 12 7.18 -2.93 10.15
N VAL A 13 7.44 -3.77 9.15
CA VAL A 13 8.80 -4.20 8.74
C VAL A 13 9.66 -3.08 8.13
N TRP A 14 9.11 -1.88 7.94
CA TRP A 14 9.84 -0.72 7.42
C TRP A 14 10.11 0.34 8.48
N CYS A 15 9.07 0.87 9.11
CA CYS A 15 9.21 1.97 10.07
C CYS A 15 9.12 1.55 11.55
N GLY A 16 8.85 0.27 11.84
CA GLY A 16 8.75 -0.24 13.21
C GLY A 16 7.46 0.12 13.97
N LEU A 17 6.55 0.89 13.37
CA LEU A 17 5.27 1.23 14.02
C LEU A 17 4.44 -0.02 14.29
N THR A 18 3.89 -0.15 15.51
CA THR A 18 2.86 -1.14 15.84
C THR A 18 1.51 -0.62 15.36
N VAL A 19 0.85 -1.41 14.52
CA VAL A 19 -0.36 -1.02 13.77
C VAL A 19 -1.47 -2.01 14.08
N HIS A 20 -2.71 -1.53 14.21
CA HIS A 20 -3.88 -2.40 14.26
C HIS A 20 -4.07 -3.14 12.93
N ALA A 21 -4.26 -4.46 12.99
CA ALA A 21 -4.42 -5.30 11.80
C ALA A 21 -5.72 -5.00 11.03
N ARG A 22 -6.65 -4.23 11.62
CA ARG A 22 -7.91 -3.81 10.99
C ARG A 22 -8.00 -2.29 10.94
N ALA A 23 -8.51 -1.77 9.82
CA ALA A 23 -8.84 -0.36 9.66
C ALA A 23 -10.16 -0.03 10.39
N ALA A 24 -10.51 1.25 10.50
CA ALA A 24 -11.74 1.71 11.14
C ALA A 24 -13.02 1.06 10.56
N GLY A 25 -13.04 0.75 9.27
CA GLY A 25 -14.13 0.02 8.59
C GLY A 25 -14.12 -1.50 8.80
N GLY A 26 -13.32 -2.00 9.74
CA GLY A 26 -13.20 -3.42 10.03
C GLY A 26 -12.46 -4.22 8.95
N GLN A 27 -12.02 -3.63 7.84
CA GLN A 27 -11.28 -4.37 6.83
C GLN A 27 -9.85 -4.68 7.29
N ARG A 28 -9.34 -5.86 6.93
CA ARG A 28 -7.96 -6.24 7.23
C ARG A 28 -7.01 -5.33 6.46
N ARG A 29 -6.10 -4.68 7.16
CA ARG A 29 -5.06 -3.84 6.56
C ARG A 29 -3.94 -4.71 6.05
N ASN A 30 -3.45 -4.41 4.85
CA ASN A 30 -2.27 -5.05 4.28
C ASN A 30 -1.03 -4.17 4.34
N HIS A 31 -1.15 -2.88 4.68
CA HIS A 31 -0.02 -1.96 4.83
C HIS A 31 -0.10 -1.13 6.10
N CYS A 32 1.06 -0.59 6.51
CA CYS A 32 1.16 0.36 7.61
C CYS A 32 0.54 1.71 7.21
N PRO A 33 -0.37 2.31 8.00
CA PRO A 33 -0.98 3.61 7.68
C PRO A 33 0.05 4.73 7.58
N SER A 34 1.09 4.68 8.41
CA SER A 34 2.08 5.75 8.51
C SER A 34 3.02 5.83 7.29
N CYS A 35 3.42 4.68 6.74
CA CYS A 35 4.45 4.59 5.69
C CYS A 35 4.05 3.82 4.43
N LEU A 36 2.84 3.26 4.41
CA LEU A 36 2.22 2.49 3.33
C LEU A 36 2.98 1.23 2.88
N HIS A 37 4.04 0.83 3.59
CA HIS A 37 4.73 -0.44 3.31
C HIS A 37 3.92 -1.63 3.84
N SER A 38 4.00 -2.72 3.08
CA SER A 38 3.37 -4.00 3.37
C SER A 38 4.44 -5.08 3.62
N ARG A 39 3.99 -6.28 3.99
CA ARG A 39 4.78 -7.50 4.07
C ARG A 39 4.16 -8.54 3.14
N HIS A 40 5.00 -9.19 2.34
CA HIS A 40 4.58 -10.22 1.40
C HIS A 40 4.23 -11.50 2.16
N VAL A 41 2.95 -11.64 2.55
CA VAL A 41 2.41 -12.78 3.31
C VAL A 41 1.42 -13.63 2.51
N HIS A 42 1.02 -13.16 1.33
CA HIS A 42 0.15 -13.89 0.41
C HIS A 42 0.79 -13.86 -0.98
N ASP A 43 0.88 -15.03 -1.60
CA ASP A 43 1.34 -15.23 -2.97
C ASP A 43 0.12 -15.22 -3.87
N HIS A 44 0.02 -14.24 -4.77
CA HIS A 44 -1.10 -14.09 -5.69
C HIS A 44 -0.90 -14.84 -7.00
N VAL A 45 0.29 -15.37 -7.26
CA VAL A 45 0.61 -16.17 -8.46
C VAL A 45 0.13 -17.60 -8.26
N GLU A 46 0.57 -18.24 -7.19
CA GLU A 46 0.21 -19.62 -6.86
C GLU A 46 -1.05 -19.70 -5.99
N GLY A 47 -1.42 -18.59 -5.35
CA GLY A 47 -2.58 -18.51 -4.46
C GLY A 47 -2.32 -19.14 -3.09
N GLY A 48 -2.19 -18.31 -2.07
CA GLY A 48 -2.09 -18.79 -0.68
C GLY A 48 -1.04 -18.06 0.15
N PRO A 49 -0.63 -18.59 1.32
CA PRO A 49 0.40 -17.98 2.14
C PRO A 49 1.76 -17.93 1.41
N SER A 50 2.38 -16.77 1.38
CA SER A 50 3.71 -16.60 0.76
C SER A 50 4.82 -17.04 1.70
N THR A 51 5.82 -17.75 1.15
CA THR A 51 7.08 -18.05 1.85
C THR A 51 8.10 -16.91 1.72
N CYS A 52 7.83 -15.90 0.89
CA CYS A 52 8.75 -14.80 0.64
C CYS A 52 8.97 -13.94 1.90
N GLY A 53 7.87 -13.50 2.52
CA GLY A 53 7.89 -12.76 3.79
C GLY A 53 8.59 -11.39 3.74
N ALA A 54 9.10 -10.97 2.58
CA ALA A 54 9.86 -9.74 2.40
C ALA A 54 8.95 -8.51 2.44
N ARG A 55 9.56 -7.34 2.63
CA ARG A 55 8.87 -6.05 2.55
C ARG A 55 8.29 -5.85 1.15
N MET A 56 7.11 -5.24 1.07
CA MET A 56 6.59 -4.70 -0.17
C MET A 56 6.56 -3.17 -0.10
N SER A 57 7.23 -2.53 -1.05
CA SER A 57 7.31 -1.08 -1.14
C SER A 57 6.12 -0.53 -1.92
N PRO A 58 5.44 0.53 -1.44
CA PRO A 58 4.42 1.21 -2.20
C PRO A 58 5.09 1.97 -3.35
N ILE A 59 4.67 1.71 -4.58
CA ILE A 59 5.31 2.26 -5.78
C ILE A 59 4.38 3.16 -6.60
N SER A 60 3.06 3.03 -6.44
CA SER A 60 2.09 3.82 -7.19
C SER A 60 0.73 3.82 -6.49
N ILE A 61 -0.19 4.63 -7.03
CA ILE A 61 -1.62 4.61 -6.73
C ILE A 61 -2.37 4.27 -8.02
N ALA A 62 -3.40 3.45 -7.92
CA ALA A 62 -4.37 3.23 -8.98
C ALA A 62 -5.76 3.69 -8.53
N VAL A 63 -6.47 4.39 -9.42
CA VAL A 63 -7.86 4.82 -9.22
C VAL A 63 -8.77 3.82 -9.93
N LEU A 64 -9.65 3.17 -9.19
CA LEU A 64 -10.61 2.20 -9.72
C LEU A 64 -11.75 2.91 -10.46
N ARG A 65 -12.53 2.15 -11.23
CA ARG A 65 -13.73 2.69 -11.93
C ARG A 65 -14.76 3.30 -10.98
N THR A 66 -14.79 2.87 -9.73
CA THR A 66 -15.66 3.40 -8.67
C THR A 66 -15.19 4.75 -8.14
N GLY A 67 -13.97 5.20 -8.49
CA GLY A 67 -13.31 6.36 -7.90
C GLY A 67 -12.46 6.03 -6.68
N ASP A 68 -12.54 4.80 -6.15
CA ASP A 68 -11.76 4.37 -5.00
C ASP A 68 -10.27 4.26 -5.35
N TRP A 69 -9.41 4.57 -4.38
CA TRP A 69 -7.96 4.51 -4.54
C TRP A 69 -7.41 3.21 -3.97
N THR A 70 -6.42 2.66 -4.67
CA THR A 70 -5.63 1.52 -4.20
C THR A 70 -4.15 1.88 -4.25
N VAL A 71 -3.39 1.40 -3.27
CA VAL A 71 -1.92 1.48 -3.29
C VAL A 71 -1.38 0.25 -4.00
N VAL A 72 -0.50 0.46 -4.98
CA VAL A 72 0.22 -0.61 -5.67
C VAL A 72 1.55 -0.84 -4.95
N HIS A 73 1.80 -2.07 -4.55
CA HIS A 73 3.01 -2.51 -3.88
C HIS A 73 3.85 -3.39 -4.78
N ARG A 74 5.18 -3.31 -4.64
CA ARG A 74 6.14 -4.25 -5.25
C ARG A 74 6.96 -4.94 -4.16
N CYS A 75 7.06 -6.26 -4.22
CA CYS A 75 7.94 -7.00 -3.34
C CYS A 75 9.40 -6.69 -3.63
N VAL A 76 10.19 -6.33 -2.61
CA VAL A 76 11.61 -5.98 -2.80
C VAL A 76 12.53 -7.19 -3.04
N ARG A 77 11.97 -8.41 -3.04
CA ARG A 77 12.72 -9.66 -3.22
C ARG A 77 12.36 -10.39 -4.51
N CYS A 78 11.07 -10.60 -4.76
CA CYS A 78 10.58 -11.38 -5.91
C CYS A 78 9.83 -10.53 -6.96
N ASP A 79 9.80 -9.20 -6.80
CA ASP A 79 9.15 -8.25 -7.71
C ASP A 79 7.63 -8.41 -7.93
N GLU A 80 6.97 -9.33 -7.24
CA GLU A 80 5.52 -9.49 -7.29
C GLU A 80 4.79 -8.18 -6.96
N LEU A 81 3.77 -7.88 -7.77
CA LEU A 81 2.93 -6.70 -7.63
C LEU A 81 1.60 -7.07 -6.99
N THR A 82 1.21 -6.29 -5.99
CA THR A 82 -0.11 -6.40 -5.36
C THR A 82 -0.74 -5.03 -5.22
N SER A 83 -2.05 -4.99 -4.98
CA SER A 83 -2.75 -3.74 -4.70
C SER A 83 -3.66 -3.90 -3.49
N SER A 84 -3.69 -2.88 -2.63
CA SER A 84 -4.57 -2.85 -1.46
C SER A 84 -5.37 -1.55 -1.42
N PRO A 85 -6.65 -1.56 -1.03
CA PRO A 85 -7.44 -0.35 -0.86
C PRO A 85 -6.79 0.66 0.09
N VAL A 86 -6.88 1.94 -0.24
CA VAL A 86 -6.55 3.02 0.69
C VAL A 86 -7.58 3.04 1.82
N ALA A 87 -7.11 3.16 3.06
CA ALA A 87 -7.94 3.31 4.25
C ALA A 87 -7.95 4.78 4.74
N GLU A 88 -8.96 5.15 5.51
CA GLU A 88 -9.21 6.53 5.94
C GLU A 88 -8.06 7.14 6.78
N ASP A 89 -7.37 6.30 7.55
CA ASP A 89 -6.25 6.63 8.42
C ASP A 89 -4.87 6.49 7.75
N ASP A 90 -4.82 6.21 6.45
CA ASP A 90 -3.56 6.22 5.71
C ASP A 90 -2.95 7.62 5.59
N ASN A 91 -1.63 7.69 5.58
CA ASN A 91 -0.89 8.93 5.48
C ASN A 91 -1.09 9.61 4.11
N ARG A 92 -2.00 10.58 4.09
CA ARG A 92 -2.40 11.35 2.90
C ARG A 92 -1.23 12.06 2.21
N LEU A 93 -0.21 12.49 2.95
CA LEU A 93 0.95 13.16 2.36
C LEU A 93 1.78 12.20 1.50
N ILE A 94 1.95 10.94 1.94
CA ILE A 94 2.65 9.93 1.14
C ILE A 94 1.82 9.56 -0.09
N LEU A 95 0.49 9.43 0.06
CA LEU A 95 -0.40 9.18 -1.06
C LEU A 95 -0.29 10.28 -2.12
N MET A 96 -0.45 11.55 -1.72
CA MET A 96 -0.34 12.67 -2.66
C MET A 96 1.05 12.75 -3.28
N ARG A 97 2.11 12.53 -2.50
CA ARG A 97 3.47 12.50 -3.04
C ARG A 97 3.64 11.44 -4.12
N MET A 98 3.08 10.24 -3.94
CA MET A 98 3.13 9.20 -4.98
C MET A 98 2.34 9.61 -6.23
N ALA A 99 1.14 10.17 -6.05
CA ALA A 99 0.29 10.59 -7.17
C ALA A 99 0.93 11.69 -8.03
N VAL A 100 1.60 12.68 -7.41
CA VAL A 100 2.17 13.83 -8.14
C VAL A 100 3.60 13.61 -8.62
N ARG A 101 4.31 12.58 -8.14
CA ARG A 101 5.73 12.36 -8.47
C ARG A 101 5.99 12.24 -9.98
N PRO A 102 5.19 11.50 -10.78
CA PRO A 102 5.42 11.43 -12.22
C PRO A 102 5.30 12.78 -12.92
N LEU A 103 4.46 13.69 -12.41
CA LEU A 103 4.32 15.06 -12.94
C LEU A 103 5.47 15.96 -12.51
N ALA A 104 5.96 15.80 -11.28
CA ALA A 104 7.08 16.59 -10.77
C ALA A 104 8.45 16.13 -11.30
N GLN A 105 8.55 14.87 -11.76
CA GLN A 105 9.77 14.25 -12.27
C GLN A 105 9.47 13.36 -13.50
N PRO A 106 8.96 13.95 -14.60
CA PRO A 106 8.59 13.18 -15.77
C PRO A 106 9.85 12.68 -16.51
N PRO A 107 9.77 11.51 -17.20
CA PRO A 107 10.86 11.00 -18.00
C PRO A 107 10.99 11.70 -19.38
N PHE A 108 10.22 12.77 -19.59
CA PHE A 108 10.17 13.58 -20.81
C PHE A 108 9.91 15.05 -20.44
N PRO A 109 10.28 16.01 -21.29
CA PRO A 109 9.99 17.43 -21.06
C PRO A 109 8.48 17.70 -21.08
N LEU A 110 7.97 18.47 -20.11
CA LEU A 110 6.54 18.84 -20.06
C LEU A 110 6.21 19.99 -21.02
N GLU A 111 7.21 20.77 -21.38
CA GLU A 111 7.10 21.90 -22.30
C GLU A 111 6.57 21.44 -23.67
N ALA A 112 6.81 20.18 -24.04
CA ALA A 112 6.30 19.57 -25.26
C ALA A 112 4.76 19.50 -25.34
N PHE A 113 4.04 19.66 -24.23
CA PHE A 113 2.57 19.72 -24.21
C PHE A 113 2.00 21.14 -24.27
N GLY A 114 2.84 22.18 -24.25
CA GLY A 114 2.38 23.58 -24.26
C GLY A 114 1.86 24.06 -25.63
N ASP A 115 2.19 23.33 -26.70
CA ASP A 115 1.80 23.65 -28.08
C ASP A 115 0.60 22.81 -28.59
N LEU A 116 -0.01 21.99 -27.72
CA LEU A 116 -1.24 21.21 -27.99
C LEU A 116 -2.49 21.99 -27.59
#